data_AF-A0A8E1VZC3-F1
#
_entry.id   AF-A0A8E1VZC3-F1
#
_cell.length_a   1.000
_cell.length_b   1.000
_cell.length_c   1.000
_cell.angle_alpha   90.00
_cell.angle_beta   90.00
_cell.angle_gamma   90.00
#
_symmetry.space_group_name_H-M   'P 1'
#
loop_
_entity.id
_entity.type
_entity.pdbx_description
1 polymer ?
#
loop_
_entity_poly.entity_id
_entity_poly.type
_entity_poly.pdbx_seq_one_letter_code
_entity_poly.pdbx_strand_id
1 'polypeptide(L)'
;MPRLPRLPRRPATTADEQVGFNGAFAAALTRAIGSMPALYVVLALVAGWMALATWGPLRAVDPYPFAFLLFLDNVVQLVLCLVILVGQRVLGGAADRRSVQTYENAEAVFEQIADLQRHLDEHDRTLSRGVSLLESSPHPWIQQHRVQRPPQALDQAVSVNGRIAAWLTQRLGSMWAFYLAAGTQVVWMGLAALGVQRLDPYPFPFMTFLSTLVQLVFMIVIMVGQGVLGQAGDRRSEQTYLNGEAILHECRRMKARLEAQDRLIEDLSRYTRGELIEDLARAIHDVDGQAQRAVHAWVPPRWDQAPEEHKAVTRAQARQLGEHLALVGCVMVPAFDPALTVAFADDEVLLLAQREHDRWRTEQASGEVADPHLVAWDDLPEPVRARKLHVARSIPGLVASVGMQVVRDGRARGGAGEEDFTAEEWATLQRAMMASGILVGLSVGGVDSDEMFALVKTLREASVAHPRRFIREVAASSAFDTGLRPGVKYSEYLPYAEKTIRSAAAIVAATAPAELPDFREFLVEIATVVAEVNQEGGFLGVGAQRRTPKEVAAMDAVRLAARHD
;
A
#
# COMPACT_ATOMS: atom_id res chain seq x y z
N MET A 1 -18.16 3.23 -23.22
CA MET A 1 -18.94 2.63 -22.11
C MET A 1 -17.96 2.00 -21.14
N PRO A 2 -17.89 2.44 -19.88
CA PRO A 2 -17.09 1.75 -18.87
C PRO A 2 -17.69 0.34 -18.68
N ARG A 3 -16.84 -0.69 -18.73
CA ARG A 3 -17.28 -2.07 -18.47
C ARG A 3 -17.83 -2.10 -17.05
N LEU A 4 -19.10 -2.43 -16.90
CA LEU A 4 -19.69 -2.74 -15.59
C LEU A 4 -18.78 -3.73 -14.86
N PRO A 5 -18.42 -3.48 -13.59
CA PRO A 5 -17.57 -4.39 -12.82
C PRO A 5 -18.21 -5.77 -12.81
N ARG A 6 -17.46 -6.79 -13.25
CA ARG A 6 -17.91 -8.17 -13.14
C ARG A 6 -18.04 -8.47 -11.64
N LEU A 7 -19.27 -8.59 -11.17
CA LEU A 7 -19.53 -9.08 -9.81
C LEU A 7 -18.73 -10.37 -9.61
N PRO A 8 -18.04 -10.52 -8.47
CA PRO A 8 -17.28 -11.74 -8.17
C PRO A 8 -18.20 -12.94 -8.36
N ARG A 9 -17.74 -13.93 -9.12
CA ARG A 9 -18.53 -15.14 -9.39
C ARG A 9 -18.84 -15.78 -8.04
N ARG A 10 -20.12 -16.12 -7.81
CA ARG A 10 -20.55 -16.85 -6.60
C ARG A 10 -19.60 -18.03 -6.38
N PRO A 11 -19.13 -18.26 -5.14
CA PRO A 11 -18.21 -19.36 -4.87
C PRO A 11 -18.83 -20.65 -5.37
N ALA A 12 -18.09 -21.43 -6.16
CA ALA A 12 -18.57 -22.72 -6.64
C ALA A 12 -18.92 -23.58 -5.42
N THR A 13 -20.20 -23.89 -5.29
CA THR A 13 -20.66 -24.80 -4.25
C THR A 13 -20.41 -26.22 -4.72
N THR A 14 -20.25 -27.17 -3.79
CA THR A 14 -20.15 -28.60 -4.13
C THR A 14 -21.40 -29.12 -4.88
N ALA A 15 -22.50 -28.36 -4.88
CA ALA A 15 -23.74 -28.68 -5.57
C ALA A 15 -23.76 -28.22 -7.04
N ASP A 16 -22.97 -27.20 -7.41
CA ASP A 16 -22.89 -26.69 -8.79
C ASP A 16 -21.97 -27.54 -9.68
N GLU A 17 -21.19 -28.45 -9.09
CA GLU A 17 -20.28 -29.31 -9.83
C GLU A 17 -21.00 -30.53 -10.40
N GLN A 18 -21.08 -30.59 -11.73
CA GLN A 18 -21.37 -31.82 -12.46
C GLN A 18 -20.24 -32.84 -12.24
N VAL A 19 -20.28 -33.48 -11.08
CA VAL A 19 -19.62 -34.75 -10.86
C VAL A 19 -20.50 -35.79 -11.57
N GLY A 20 -19.96 -36.48 -12.58
CA GLY A 20 -20.71 -37.59 -13.21
C GLY A 20 -21.22 -38.55 -12.14
N PHE A 21 -22.40 -39.16 -12.35
CA PHE A 21 -23.13 -39.99 -11.38
C PHE A 21 -22.23 -40.87 -10.50
N ASN A 22 -21.26 -41.53 -11.12
CA ASN A 22 -20.28 -42.39 -10.47
C ASN A 22 -19.43 -41.63 -9.42
N GLY A 23 -18.85 -40.48 -9.77
CA GLY A 23 -18.01 -39.72 -8.84
C GLY A 23 -18.81 -39.16 -7.65
N ALA A 24 -20.07 -38.77 -7.89
CA ALA A 24 -20.96 -38.29 -6.83
C ALA A 24 -21.30 -39.43 -5.85
N PHE A 25 -21.58 -40.62 -6.39
CA PHE A 25 -21.78 -41.83 -5.60
C PHE A 25 -20.55 -42.17 -4.74
N ALA A 26 -19.35 -42.21 -5.32
CA ALA A 26 -18.13 -42.50 -4.57
C ALA A 26 -17.82 -41.44 -3.49
N ALA A 27 -18.04 -40.16 -3.79
CA ALA A 27 -17.86 -39.08 -2.81
C ALA A 27 -18.88 -39.18 -1.65
N ALA A 28 -20.15 -39.45 -1.94
CA ALA A 28 -21.19 -39.64 -0.93
C ALA A 28 -20.92 -40.86 -0.06
N LEU A 29 -20.55 -41.99 -0.68
CA LEU A 29 -20.20 -43.22 0.01
C LEU A 29 -18.97 -43.01 0.92
N THR A 30 -17.93 -42.36 0.42
CA THR A 30 -16.73 -42.00 1.22
C THR A 30 -17.08 -41.15 2.44
N ARG A 31 -17.97 -40.15 2.30
CA ARG A 31 -18.44 -39.34 3.44
C ARG A 31 -19.27 -40.14 4.44
N ALA A 32 -20.14 -41.02 3.96
CA ALA A 32 -20.99 -41.84 4.81
C ALA A 32 -20.15 -42.84 5.64
N ILE A 33 -19.21 -43.53 5.01
CA ILE A 33 -18.32 -44.50 5.68
C ILE A 33 -17.32 -43.81 6.61
N GLY A 34 -16.82 -42.63 6.24
CA GLY A 34 -15.90 -41.85 7.07
C GLY A 34 -16.53 -41.19 8.31
N SER A 35 -17.78 -41.54 8.65
CA SER A 35 -18.51 -40.94 9.77
C SER A 35 -18.47 -41.81 11.03
N MET A 36 -18.51 -41.17 12.21
CA MET A 36 -18.55 -41.88 13.51
C MET A 36 -19.76 -42.83 13.65
N PRO A 37 -20.99 -42.49 13.19
CA PRO A 37 -22.11 -43.43 13.22
C PRO A 37 -21.87 -44.71 12.40
N ALA A 38 -21.25 -44.59 11.22
CA ALA A 38 -20.95 -45.76 10.39
C ALA A 38 -20.00 -46.72 11.10
N LEU A 39 -18.99 -46.20 11.81
CA LEU A 39 -18.10 -47.01 12.64
C LEU A 39 -18.88 -47.81 13.70
N TYR A 40 -19.80 -47.18 14.43
CA TYR A 40 -20.59 -47.87 15.44
C TYR A 40 -21.49 -48.96 14.85
N VAL A 41 -22.09 -48.70 13.68
CA VAL A 41 -22.92 -49.69 12.98
C VAL A 41 -22.08 -50.90 12.57
N VAL A 42 -20.89 -50.68 11.99
CA VAL A 42 -19.99 -51.76 11.58
C VAL A 42 -19.50 -52.55 12.80
N LEU A 43 -19.08 -51.88 13.87
CA LEU A 43 -18.66 -52.55 15.11
C LEU A 43 -19.79 -53.38 15.72
N ALA A 44 -21.02 -52.86 15.75
CA ALA A 44 -22.18 -53.59 16.24
C ALA A 44 -22.51 -54.80 15.37
N LEU A 45 -22.40 -54.67 14.04
CA LEU A 45 -22.64 -55.77 13.09
C LEU A 45 -21.58 -56.86 13.26
N VAL A 46 -20.29 -56.50 13.31
CA VAL A 46 -19.19 -57.46 13.48
C VAL A 46 -19.28 -58.15 14.85
N ALA A 47 -19.49 -57.40 15.93
CA ALA A 47 -19.64 -57.97 17.28
C ALA A 47 -20.87 -58.88 17.36
N GLY A 48 -21.98 -58.47 16.75
CA GLY A 48 -23.19 -59.29 16.64
C GLY A 48 -22.94 -60.59 15.88
N TRP A 49 -22.28 -60.52 14.72
CA TRP A 49 -21.93 -61.70 13.92
C TRP A 49 -21.02 -62.65 14.70
N MET A 50 -19.98 -62.14 15.36
CA MET A 50 -19.09 -62.92 16.21
C MET A 50 -19.84 -63.61 17.35
N ALA A 51 -20.78 -62.90 18.00
CA ALA A 51 -21.60 -63.47 19.07
C ALA A 51 -22.52 -64.59 18.54
N LEU A 52 -23.20 -64.38 17.41
CA LEU A 52 -24.07 -65.39 16.79
C LEU A 52 -23.30 -66.62 16.27
N ALA A 53 -22.11 -66.42 15.72
CA ALA A 53 -21.23 -67.48 15.24
C ALA A 53 -20.62 -68.30 16.39
N THR A 54 -20.34 -67.65 17.52
CA THR A 54 -19.81 -68.34 18.72
C THR A 54 -20.90 -69.08 19.48
N TRP A 55 -22.09 -68.47 19.66
CA TRP A 55 -23.14 -69.00 20.53
C TRP A 55 -24.17 -69.90 19.86
N GLY A 56 -24.27 -69.96 18.52
CA GLY A 56 -25.11 -71.01 17.93
C GLY A 56 -25.51 -70.86 16.47
N PRO A 57 -26.42 -69.93 16.10
CA PRO A 57 -27.16 -70.00 14.85
C PRO A 57 -26.28 -69.92 13.59
N LEU A 58 -25.11 -69.29 13.67
CA LEU A 58 -24.18 -69.14 12.55
C LEU A 58 -22.95 -70.07 12.65
N ARG A 59 -22.85 -70.91 13.68
CA ARG A 59 -21.67 -71.75 13.94
C ARG A 59 -21.38 -72.76 12.82
N ALA A 60 -22.41 -73.21 12.12
CA ALA A 60 -22.30 -74.13 10.98
C ALA A 60 -21.79 -73.45 9.71
N VAL A 61 -21.97 -72.12 9.60
CA VAL A 61 -21.60 -71.34 8.42
C VAL A 61 -20.22 -70.71 8.59
N ASP A 62 -19.89 -70.24 9.80
CA ASP A 62 -18.64 -69.50 10.06
C ASP A 62 -18.04 -69.84 11.44
N PRO A 63 -17.45 -71.03 11.60
CA PRO A 63 -16.84 -71.43 12.87
C PRO A 63 -15.56 -70.62 13.16
N TYR A 64 -15.25 -70.41 14.44
CA TYR A 64 -13.97 -69.83 14.89
C TYR A 64 -12.80 -70.58 14.22
N PRO A 65 -11.89 -69.90 13.49
CA PRO A 65 -11.50 -68.49 13.59
C PRO A 65 -12.26 -67.47 12.70
N PHE A 66 -13.50 -67.74 12.30
CA PHE A 66 -14.37 -66.87 11.50
C PHE A 66 -13.83 -66.63 10.08
N ALA A 67 -13.50 -67.70 9.37
CA ALA A 67 -12.88 -67.62 8.04
C ALA A 67 -13.76 -66.90 7.00
N PHE A 68 -15.09 -67.00 7.10
CA PHE A 68 -16.00 -66.28 6.21
C PHE A 68 -16.06 -64.79 6.55
N LEU A 69 -16.09 -64.43 7.84
CA LEU A 69 -16.00 -63.03 8.27
C LEU A 69 -14.68 -62.41 7.80
N LEU A 70 -13.55 -63.10 7.95
CA LEU A 70 -12.24 -62.64 7.47
C LEU A 70 -12.21 -62.44 5.95
N PHE A 71 -12.82 -63.36 5.20
CA PHE A 71 -12.98 -63.22 3.75
C PHE A 71 -13.85 -62.00 3.40
N LEU A 72 -15.00 -61.85 4.06
CA LEU A 72 -15.94 -60.76 3.82
C LEU A 72 -15.33 -59.40 4.15
N ASP A 73 -14.63 -59.29 5.27
CA ASP A 73 -13.85 -58.12 5.68
C ASP A 73 -12.84 -57.76 4.58
N ASN A 74 -12.10 -58.75 4.10
CA ASN A 74 -11.11 -58.52 3.05
C ASN A 74 -11.75 -58.03 1.73
N VAL A 75 -12.88 -58.62 1.32
CA VAL A 75 -13.61 -58.18 0.12
C VAL A 75 -14.10 -56.75 0.29
N VAL A 76 -14.77 -56.47 1.39
CA VAL A 76 -15.33 -55.15 1.71
C VAL A 76 -14.21 -54.11 1.80
N GLN A 77 -13.11 -54.40 2.49
CA GLN A 77 -11.97 -53.49 2.64
C GLN A 77 -11.33 -53.13 1.30
N LEU A 78 -11.13 -54.09 0.38
CA LEU A 78 -10.56 -53.80 -0.94
C LEU A 78 -11.46 -52.83 -1.73
N VAL A 79 -12.78 -53.11 -1.72
CA VAL A 79 -13.79 -52.27 -2.37
C VAL A 79 -13.80 -50.87 -1.75
N LEU A 80 -13.76 -50.78 -0.41
CA LEU A 80 -13.70 -49.52 0.33
C LEU A 80 -12.44 -48.72 0.00
N CYS A 81 -11.27 -49.34 -0.06
CA CYS A 81 -10.03 -48.66 -0.44
C CYS A 81 -10.14 -47.99 -1.82
N LEU A 82 -10.71 -48.70 -2.80
CA LEU A 82 -10.92 -48.15 -4.15
C LEU A 82 -11.96 -47.03 -4.16
N VAL A 83 -13.07 -47.18 -3.44
CA VAL A 83 -14.08 -46.13 -3.29
C VAL A 83 -13.48 -44.88 -2.66
N ILE A 84 -12.70 -45.02 -1.59
CA ILE A 84 -12.01 -43.91 -0.92
C ILE A 84 -11.06 -43.23 -1.89
N LEU A 85 -10.27 -43.99 -2.65
CA LEU A 85 -9.30 -43.43 -3.60
C LEU A 85 -9.99 -42.64 -4.72
N VAL A 86 -11.10 -43.15 -5.26
CA VAL A 86 -11.94 -42.43 -6.23
C VAL A 86 -12.57 -41.19 -5.59
N GLY A 87 -13.09 -41.32 -4.37
CA GLY A 87 -13.67 -40.22 -3.60
C GLY A 87 -12.65 -39.09 -3.36
N GLN A 88 -11.43 -39.42 -2.95
CA GLN A 88 -10.33 -38.47 -2.75
C GLN A 88 -9.97 -37.73 -4.04
N ARG A 89 -9.91 -38.42 -5.18
CA ARG A 89 -9.65 -37.79 -6.47
C ARG A 89 -10.74 -36.79 -6.85
N VAL A 90 -12.01 -37.17 -6.69
CA VAL A 90 -13.15 -36.30 -6.99
C VAL A 90 -13.14 -35.07 -6.07
N LEU A 91 -12.94 -35.28 -4.76
CA LEU A 91 -12.87 -34.20 -3.78
C LEU A 91 -11.65 -33.29 -4.00
N GLY A 92 -10.50 -33.85 -4.37
CA GLY A 92 -9.28 -33.12 -4.70
C GLY A 92 -9.43 -32.25 -5.95
N GLY A 93 -9.99 -32.79 -7.03
CA GLY A 93 -10.26 -32.03 -8.25
C GLY A 93 -11.31 -30.91 -8.05
N ALA A 94 -12.31 -31.15 -7.19
CA ALA A 94 -13.25 -30.13 -6.76
C ALA A 94 -12.57 -29.04 -5.90
N ALA A 95 -11.65 -29.43 -5.03
CA ALA A 95 -10.85 -28.50 -4.26
C ALA A 95 -9.95 -27.65 -5.17
N ASP A 96 -9.26 -28.24 -6.14
CA ASP A 96 -8.37 -27.52 -7.06
C ASP A 96 -9.14 -26.54 -7.96
N ARG A 97 -10.33 -26.90 -8.45
CA ARG A 97 -11.17 -25.94 -9.19
C ARG A 97 -11.62 -24.76 -8.33
N ARG A 98 -11.96 -25.02 -7.06
CA ARG A 98 -12.29 -23.94 -6.11
C ARG A 98 -11.09 -23.03 -5.84
N SER A 99 -9.86 -23.55 -5.73
CA SER A 99 -8.70 -22.69 -5.51
C SER A 99 -8.42 -21.76 -6.68
N VAL A 100 -8.58 -22.26 -7.91
CA VAL A 100 -8.49 -21.42 -9.12
C VAL A 100 -9.54 -20.31 -9.07
N GLN A 101 -10.79 -20.64 -8.73
CA GLN A 101 -11.83 -19.62 -8.61
C GLN A 101 -11.55 -18.60 -7.50
N THR A 102 -11.08 -19.04 -6.33
CA THR A 102 -10.72 -18.14 -5.21
C THR A 102 -9.59 -17.20 -5.63
N TYR A 103 -8.61 -17.70 -6.37
CA TYR A 103 -7.54 -16.90 -6.95
C TYR A 103 -8.08 -15.85 -7.93
N GLU A 104 -8.90 -16.25 -8.91
CA GLU A 104 -9.53 -15.32 -9.87
C GLU A 104 -10.37 -14.24 -9.16
N ASN A 105 -11.10 -14.62 -8.11
CA ASN A 105 -11.89 -13.68 -7.33
C ASN A 105 -11.00 -12.68 -6.57
N ALA A 106 -9.87 -13.11 -6.01
CA ALA A 106 -8.92 -12.22 -5.34
C ALA A 106 -8.27 -11.25 -6.34
N GLU A 107 -7.89 -11.72 -7.52
CA GLU A 107 -7.37 -10.88 -8.60
C GLU A 107 -8.38 -9.81 -9.02
N ALA A 108 -9.65 -10.18 -9.19
CA ALA A 108 -10.72 -9.22 -9.50
C ALA A 108 -10.92 -8.15 -8.41
N VAL A 109 -10.73 -8.52 -7.13
CA VAL A 109 -10.77 -7.55 -6.02
C VAL A 109 -9.57 -6.61 -6.08
N PHE A 110 -8.36 -7.13 -6.33
CA PHE A 110 -7.16 -6.28 -6.47
C PHE A 110 -7.26 -5.31 -7.65
N GLU A 111 -7.84 -5.74 -8.78
CA GLU A 111 -8.12 -4.85 -9.92
C GLU A 111 -9.07 -3.71 -9.53
N GLN A 112 -10.13 -4.00 -8.77
CA GLN A 112 -11.07 -2.99 -8.30
C GLN A 112 -10.42 -2.02 -7.31
N ILE A 113 -9.60 -2.51 -6.37
CA ILE A 113 -8.85 -1.66 -5.45
C ILE A 113 -7.91 -0.73 -6.23
N ALA A 114 -7.19 -1.26 -7.23
CA ALA A 114 -6.30 -0.45 -8.05
C ALA A 114 -7.05 0.60 -8.89
N ASP A 115 -8.27 0.30 -9.33
CA ASP A 115 -9.12 1.27 -10.05
C ASP A 115 -9.62 2.38 -9.12
N LEU A 116 -10.09 2.03 -7.93
CA LEU A 116 -10.49 2.99 -6.89
C LEU A 116 -9.34 3.89 -6.47
N GLN A 117 -8.13 3.33 -6.29
CA GLN A 117 -6.94 4.11 -5.96
C GLN A 117 -6.56 5.08 -7.08
N ARG A 118 -6.59 4.63 -8.35
CA ARG A 118 -6.34 5.53 -9.49
C ARG A 118 -7.34 6.68 -9.53
N HIS A 119 -8.62 6.40 -9.24
CA HIS A 119 -9.66 7.42 -9.21
C HIS A 119 -9.45 8.43 -8.06
N LEU A 120 -9.09 7.94 -6.87
CA LEU A 120 -8.73 8.80 -5.74
C LEU A 120 -7.48 9.64 -6.01
N ASP A 121 -6.46 9.07 -6.66
CA ASP A 121 -5.25 9.81 -7.05
C ASP A 121 -5.56 10.92 -8.06
N GLU A 122 -6.54 10.72 -8.95
CA GLU A 122 -7.01 11.75 -9.89
C GLU A 122 -7.76 12.89 -9.17
N HIS A 123 -8.56 12.55 -8.16
CA HIS A 123 -9.21 13.55 -7.27
C HIS A 123 -8.17 14.32 -6.44
N ASP A 124 -7.17 13.63 -5.89
CA ASP A 124 -6.10 14.29 -5.12
C ASP A 124 -5.31 15.27 -5.99
N ARG A 125 -5.02 14.93 -7.25
CA ARG A 125 -4.33 15.82 -8.20
C ARG A 125 -5.16 17.05 -8.58
N THR A 126 -6.48 16.91 -8.65
CA THR A 126 -7.38 18.02 -8.99
C THR A 126 -7.67 18.91 -7.78
N LEU A 127 -7.74 18.33 -6.57
CA LEU A 127 -7.91 19.06 -5.31
C LEU A 127 -6.61 19.71 -4.81
N SER A 128 -5.43 19.20 -5.19
CA SER A 128 -4.18 19.72 -4.65
C SER A 128 -2.97 19.57 -5.59
N ARG A 129 -2.33 20.71 -5.91
CA ARG A 129 -0.91 20.78 -6.31
C ARG A 129 0.04 20.68 -5.09
N GLY A 130 -0.43 20.38 -3.88
CA GLY A 130 0.36 20.49 -2.65
C GLY A 130 0.22 19.38 -1.61
N VAL A 131 -0.60 18.34 -1.80
CA VAL A 131 -0.75 17.26 -0.80
C VAL A 131 -0.47 15.90 -1.45
N SER A 132 0.81 15.58 -1.57
CA SER A 132 1.28 14.21 -1.78
C SER A 132 2.11 13.83 -0.55
N LEU A 133 1.43 13.52 0.56
CA LEU A 133 2.10 13.20 1.83
C LEU A 133 2.13 11.72 2.19
N LEU A 134 1.63 10.83 1.35
CA LEU A 134 1.73 9.38 1.58
C LEU A 134 1.97 8.65 0.25
N GLU A 135 3.19 8.77 -0.24
CA GLU A 135 3.72 7.89 -1.28
C GLU A 135 4.12 6.57 -0.59
N SER A 136 3.16 5.65 -0.52
CA SER A 136 3.39 4.27 -0.10
C SER A 136 3.29 3.33 -1.29
N SER A 137 4.30 2.48 -1.45
CA SER A 137 4.29 1.41 -2.44
C SER A 137 3.19 0.40 -2.12
N PRO A 138 2.52 -0.20 -3.12
CA PRO A 138 1.53 -1.27 -2.90
C PRO A 138 2.10 -2.38 -2.03
N HIS A 139 1.24 -3.09 -1.28
CA HIS A 139 1.70 -4.20 -0.44
C HIS A 139 2.50 -5.23 -1.29
N PRO A 140 3.70 -5.69 -0.84
CA PRO A 140 4.62 -6.50 -1.65
C PRO A 140 3.98 -7.81 -2.16
N TRP A 141 3.04 -8.36 -1.40
CA TRP A 141 2.25 -9.52 -1.80
C TRP A 141 1.47 -9.32 -3.10
N ILE A 142 0.99 -8.12 -3.43
CA ILE A 142 0.18 -7.87 -4.64
C ILE A 142 0.99 -8.14 -5.90
N GLN A 143 2.28 -7.77 -5.89
CA GLN A 143 3.20 -8.04 -7.00
C GLN A 143 3.58 -9.52 -7.08
N GLN A 144 3.84 -10.15 -5.93
CA GLN A 144 4.15 -11.58 -5.86
C GLN A 144 2.97 -12.46 -6.28
N HIS A 145 1.74 -12.07 -5.89
CA HIS A 145 0.50 -12.78 -6.20
C HIS A 145 0.24 -12.85 -7.71
N ARG A 146 0.51 -11.77 -8.46
CA ARG A 146 0.37 -11.75 -9.94
C ARG A 146 1.29 -12.73 -10.65
N VAL A 147 2.41 -13.10 -10.04
CA VAL A 147 3.42 -14.02 -10.62
C VAL A 147 3.14 -15.47 -10.21
N GLN A 148 2.55 -15.69 -9.03
CA GLN A 148 2.30 -17.03 -8.49
C GLN A 148 0.97 -17.61 -8.99
N ARG A 149 1.01 -18.85 -9.50
CA ARG A 149 -0.18 -19.59 -9.92
C ARG A 149 -0.97 -20.12 -8.71
N PRO A 150 -2.28 -20.37 -8.85
CA PRO A 150 -3.08 -20.98 -7.78
C PRO A 150 -2.50 -22.35 -7.38
N PRO A 151 -2.46 -22.70 -6.09
CA PRO A 151 -1.84 -23.92 -5.61
C PRO A 151 -2.77 -25.09 -5.92
N GLN A 152 -2.27 -26.04 -6.70
CA GLN A 152 -2.97 -27.25 -7.11
C GLN A 152 -2.24 -28.49 -6.59
N ALA A 153 -2.99 -29.57 -6.36
CA ALA A 153 -2.40 -30.82 -5.88
C ALA A 153 -1.37 -31.42 -6.87
N LEU A 154 -1.56 -31.20 -8.17
CA LEU A 154 -0.63 -31.68 -9.21
C LEU A 154 0.73 -30.97 -9.16
N ASP A 155 0.74 -29.68 -8.86
CA ASP A 155 1.97 -28.88 -8.79
C ASP A 155 2.81 -29.23 -7.56
N GLN A 156 2.18 -29.78 -6.53
CA GLN A 156 2.84 -30.18 -5.28
C GLN A 156 3.54 -31.54 -5.39
N ALA A 157 3.28 -32.32 -6.43
CA ALA A 157 3.95 -33.59 -6.72
C ALA A 157 5.37 -33.38 -7.30
N VAL A 158 6.18 -32.48 -6.70
CA VAL A 158 7.48 -32.07 -7.26
C VAL A 158 8.53 -33.19 -7.15
N SER A 159 8.47 -34.01 -6.11
CA SER A 159 9.40 -35.13 -5.88
C SER A 159 9.09 -36.34 -6.78
N VAL A 160 10.11 -37.13 -7.13
CA VAL A 160 9.95 -38.38 -7.92
C VAL A 160 8.89 -39.29 -7.29
N ASN A 161 8.92 -39.41 -5.95
CA ASN A 161 7.94 -40.20 -5.19
C ASN A 161 6.53 -39.60 -5.25
N GLY A 162 6.40 -38.27 -5.20
CA GLY A 162 5.12 -37.58 -5.35
C GLY A 162 4.50 -37.78 -6.73
N ARG A 163 5.30 -37.75 -7.80
CA ARG A 163 4.82 -38.00 -9.18
C ARG A 163 4.35 -39.43 -9.37
N ILE A 164 5.11 -40.40 -8.84
CA ILE A 164 4.71 -41.81 -8.86
C ILE A 164 3.40 -42.00 -8.11
N ALA A 165 3.28 -41.42 -6.91
CA ALA A 165 2.06 -41.52 -6.11
C ALA A 165 0.85 -40.87 -6.80
N ALA A 166 1.02 -39.68 -7.40
CA ALA A 166 -0.03 -39.01 -8.16
C ALA A 166 -0.47 -39.85 -9.37
N TRP A 167 0.47 -40.41 -10.12
CA TRP A 167 0.19 -41.30 -11.25
C TRP A 167 -0.55 -42.58 -10.81
N LEU A 168 -0.10 -43.20 -9.73
CA LEU A 168 -0.66 -44.43 -9.20
C LEU A 168 -2.08 -44.19 -8.66
N THR A 169 -2.28 -43.06 -7.96
CA THR A 169 -3.59 -42.58 -7.49
C THR A 169 -4.54 -42.31 -8.66
N GLN A 170 -4.05 -41.73 -9.77
CA GLN A 170 -4.88 -41.48 -10.96
C GLN A 170 -5.32 -42.77 -11.65
N ARG A 171 -4.44 -43.77 -11.78
CA ARG A 171 -4.77 -45.06 -12.40
C ARG A 171 -5.66 -45.92 -11.52
N LEU A 172 -5.29 -46.08 -10.25
CA LEU A 172 -6.01 -46.93 -9.29
C LEU A 172 -7.31 -46.27 -8.81
N GLY A 173 -7.35 -44.93 -8.73
CA GLY A 173 -8.55 -44.14 -8.41
C GLY A 173 -9.46 -43.89 -9.62
N SER A 174 -9.51 -44.85 -10.56
CA SER A 174 -10.41 -44.81 -11.71
C SER A 174 -11.63 -45.70 -11.44
N MET A 175 -12.79 -45.32 -11.97
CA MET A 175 -14.00 -46.14 -11.82
C MET A 175 -13.86 -47.52 -12.46
N TRP A 176 -13.07 -47.64 -13.53
CA TRP A 176 -12.73 -48.92 -14.13
C TRP A 176 -11.94 -49.82 -13.20
N ALA A 177 -11.00 -49.29 -12.41
CA ALA A 177 -10.26 -50.08 -11.42
C ALA A 177 -11.18 -50.62 -10.33
N PHE A 178 -12.16 -49.83 -9.87
CA PHE A 178 -13.21 -50.27 -8.96
C PHE A 178 -14.05 -51.42 -9.54
N TYR A 179 -14.60 -51.24 -10.75
CA TYR A 179 -15.42 -52.27 -11.38
C TYR A 179 -14.62 -53.52 -11.71
N LEU A 180 -13.35 -53.38 -12.09
CA LEU A 180 -12.46 -54.50 -12.34
C LEU A 180 -12.22 -55.30 -11.06
N ALA A 181 -11.86 -54.64 -9.94
CA ALA A 181 -11.62 -55.33 -8.68
C ALA A 181 -12.88 -56.03 -8.16
N ALA A 182 -14.02 -55.32 -8.10
CA ALA A 182 -15.28 -55.90 -7.65
C ALA A 182 -15.76 -57.03 -8.59
N GLY A 183 -15.63 -56.82 -9.90
CA GLY A 183 -15.97 -57.80 -10.92
C GLY A 183 -15.12 -59.06 -10.82
N THR A 184 -13.79 -58.92 -10.67
CA THR A 184 -12.89 -60.06 -10.46
C THR A 184 -13.26 -60.85 -9.21
N GLN A 185 -13.63 -60.18 -8.11
CA GLN A 185 -14.06 -60.87 -6.89
C GLN A 185 -15.35 -61.69 -7.08
N VAL A 186 -16.36 -61.09 -7.71
CA VAL A 186 -17.64 -61.77 -7.99
C VAL A 186 -17.46 -62.92 -8.98
N VAL A 187 -16.65 -62.72 -10.02
CA VAL A 187 -16.34 -63.74 -11.02
C VAL A 187 -15.60 -64.91 -10.39
N TRP A 188 -14.59 -64.66 -9.55
CA TRP A 188 -13.84 -65.71 -8.83
C TRP A 188 -14.76 -66.55 -7.94
N MET A 189 -15.62 -65.89 -7.16
CA MET A 189 -16.61 -66.55 -6.31
C MET A 189 -17.60 -67.37 -7.14
N GLY A 190 -18.06 -66.85 -8.28
CA GLY A 190 -18.98 -67.53 -9.19
C GLY A 190 -18.37 -68.78 -9.82
N LEU A 191 -17.14 -68.70 -10.33
CA LEU A 191 -16.43 -69.85 -10.92
C LEU A 191 -16.19 -70.97 -9.89
N ALA A 192 -15.85 -70.59 -8.66
CA ALA A 192 -15.62 -71.56 -7.60
C ALA A 192 -16.93 -72.20 -7.10
N ALA A 193 -18.02 -71.43 -6.99
CA ALA A 193 -19.34 -71.94 -6.63
C ALA A 193 -19.93 -72.89 -7.68
N LEU A 194 -19.66 -72.63 -8.97
CA LEU A 194 -20.06 -73.49 -10.09
C LEU A 194 -19.17 -74.74 -10.26
N GLY A 195 -18.14 -74.90 -9.41
CA GLY A 195 -17.25 -76.07 -9.44
C GLY A 195 -16.30 -76.13 -10.65
N VAL A 196 -16.21 -75.04 -11.43
CA VAL A 196 -15.37 -74.95 -12.63
C VAL A 196 -13.89 -74.85 -12.27
N GLN A 197 -13.58 -74.22 -11.12
CA GLN A 197 -12.21 -74.03 -10.63
C GLN A 197 -12.02 -74.71 -9.28
N ARG A 198 -11.12 -75.70 -9.18
CA ARG A 198 -10.74 -76.40 -7.93
C ARG A 198 -9.54 -75.78 -7.22
N LEU A 199 -8.97 -74.73 -7.80
CA LEU A 199 -7.69 -74.16 -7.39
C LEU A 199 -7.77 -73.38 -6.06
N ASP A 200 -8.96 -72.87 -5.72
CA ASP A 200 -9.21 -72.06 -4.53
C ASP A 200 -10.55 -72.46 -3.88
N PRO A 201 -10.55 -73.47 -2.98
CA PRO A 201 -11.76 -73.91 -2.28
C PRO A 201 -12.32 -72.82 -1.38
N TYR A 202 -13.64 -72.79 -1.18
CA TYR A 202 -14.28 -71.97 -0.14
C TYR A 202 -13.58 -72.25 1.21
N PRO A 203 -13.10 -71.24 1.95
CA PRO A 203 -13.43 -69.81 1.90
C PRO A 203 -12.41 -68.90 1.14
N PHE A 204 -11.82 -69.40 0.06
CA PHE A 204 -10.96 -68.67 -0.89
C PHE A 204 -9.62 -68.11 -0.35
N PRO A 205 -8.74 -68.93 0.30
CA PRO A 205 -7.48 -68.45 0.87
C PRO A 205 -6.55 -67.74 -0.12
N PHE A 206 -6.50 -68.20 -1.38
CA PHE A 206 -5.61 -67.62 -2.38
C PHE A 206 -6.07 -66.23 -2.82
N MET A 207 -7.38 -66.09 -3.05
CA MET A 207 -8.01 -64.80 -3.32
C MET A 207 -7.80 -63.80 -2.18
N THR A 208 -7.99 -64.23 -0.91
CA THR A 208 -7.75 -63.38 0.27
C THR A 208 -6.29 -62.96 0.37
N PHE A 209 -5.34 -63.87 0.10
CA PHE A 209 -3.92 -63.53 0.05
C PHE A 209 -3.60 -62.48 -1.02
N LEU A 210 -4.11 -62.65 -2.24
CA LEU A 210 -3.86 -61.69 -3.32
C LEU A 210 -4.49 -60.32 -3.00
N SER A 211 -5.69 -60.30 -2.44
CA SER A 211 -6.39 -59.07 -2.08
C SER A 211 -5.72 -58.34 -0.91
N THR A 212 -5.25 -59.05 0.14
CA THR A 212 -4.45 -58.43 1.22
C THR A 212 -3.16 -57.79 0.70
N LEU A 213 -2.48 -58.41 -0.27
CA LEU A 213 -1.30 -57.83 -0.91
C LEU A 213 -1.63 -56.52 -1.65
N VAL A 214 -2.72 -56.51 -2.41
CA VAL A 214 -3.19 -55.31 -3.14
C VAL A 214 -3.63 -54.21 -2.17
N GLN A 215 -4.29 -54.57 -1.06
CA GLN A 215 -4.68 -53.61 -0.01
C GLN A 215 -3.48 -52.93 0.64
N LEU A 216 -2.39 -53.65 0.90
CA LEU A 216 -1.16 -53.05 1.43
C LEU A 216 -0.65 -51.95 0.49
N VAL A 217 -0.66 -52.22 -0.82
CA VAL A 217 -0.29 -51.21 -1.83
C VAL A 217 -1.26 -50.03 -1.77
N PHE A 218 -2.58 -50.26 -1.74
CA PHE A 218 -3.56 -49.18 -1.64
C PHE A 218 -3.40 -48.32 -0.39
N MET A 219 -3.07 -48.90 0.75
CA MET A 219 -2.83 -48.13 1.98
C MET A 219 -1.67 -47.14 1.80
N ILE A 220 -0.57 -47.56 1.17
CA ILE A 220 0.57 -46.68 0.86
C ILE A 220 0.14 -45.58 -0.12
N VAL A 221 -0.59 -45.94 -1.18
CA VAL A 221 -1.08 -44.95 -2.17
C VAL A 221 -1.98 -43.91 -1.53
N ILE A 222 -2.95 -44.34 -0.71
CA ILE A 222 -3.89 -43.47 -0.02
C ILE A 222 -3.13 -42.53 0.93
N MET A 223 -2.20 -43.05 1.73
CA MET A 223 -1.42 -42.24 2.67
C MET A 223 -0.60 -41.15 1.95
N VAL A 224 0.09 -41.50 0.87
CA VAL A 224 0.84 -40.50 0.08
C VAL A 224 -0.10 -39.52 -0.62
N GLY A 225 -1.22 -40.01 -1.16
CA GLY A 225 -2.26 -39.17 -1.76
C GLY A 225 -2.81 -38.13 -0.78
N GLN A 226 -3.09 -38.53 0.46
CA GLN A 226 -3.52 -37.63 1.53
C GLN A 226 -2.45 -36.60 1.89
N GLY A 227 -1.18 -37.00 1.96
CA GLY A 227 -0.07 -36.08 2.23
C GLY A 227 0.07 -34.99 1.16
N VAL A 228 -0.03 -35.36 -0.12
CA VAL A 228 0.03 -34.41 -1.25
C VAL A 228 -1.17 -33.47 -1.25
N LEU A 229 -2.38 -33.99 -1.05
CA LEU A 229 -3.60 -33.18 -0.92
C LEU A 229 -3.53 -32.23 0.30
N GLY A 230 -2.96 -32.69 1.42
CA GLY A 230 -2.74 -31.89 2.62
C GLY A 230 -1.82 -30.70 2.36
N GLN A 231 -0.66 -30.94 1.76
CA GLN A 231 0.29 -29.86 1.42
C GLN A 231 -0.30 -28.82 0.47
N ALA A 232 -1.10 -29.26 -0.52
CA ALA A 232 -1.82 -28.35 -1.41
C ALA A 232 -2.89 -27.53 -0.67
N GLY A 233 -3.53 -28.12 0.35
CA GLY A 233 -4.45 -27.45 1.26
C GLY A 233 -3.77 -26.40 2.15
N ASP A 234 -2.60 -26.71 2.69
CA ASP A 234 -1.82 -25.81 3.54
C ASP A 234 -1.36 -24.57 2.76
N ARG A 235 -0.73 -24.77 1.59
CA ARG A 235 -0.32 -23.68 0.68
C ARG A 235 -1.47 -22.78 0.28
N ARG A 236 -2.65 -23.37 0.03
CA ARG A 236 -3.86 -22.60 -0.30
C ARG A 236 -4.34 -21.76 0.87
N SER A 237 -4.27 -22.30 2.09
CA SER A 237 -4.63 -21.58 3.31
C SER A 237 -3.69 -20.39 3.52
N GLU A 238 -2.38 -20.60 3.35
CA GLU A 238 -1.36 -19.55 3.40
C GLU A 238 -1.63 -18.44 2.37
N GLN A 239 -1.87 -18.81 1.11
CA GLN A 239 -2.15 -17.85 0.06
C GLN A 239 -3.46 -17.07 0.32
N THR A 240 -4.48 -17.73 0.86
CA THR A 240 -5.76 -17.09 1.23
C THR A 240 -5.57 -16.10 2.37
N TYR A 241 -4.76 -16.46 3.37
CA TYR A 241 -4.40 -15.59 4.49
C TYR A 241 -3.68 -14.32 3.99
N LEU A 242 -2.64 -14.50 3.17
CA LEU A 242 -1.85 -13.39 2.63
C LEU A 242 -2.68 -12.48 1.70
N ASN A 243 -3.61 -13.05 0.93
CA ASN A 243 -4.58 -12.26 0.15
C ASN A 243 -5.44 -11.38 1.06
N GLY A 244 -5.97 -11.93 2.15
CA GLY A 244 -6.78 -11.20 3.10
C GLY A 244 -6.01 -10.07 3.78
N GLU A 245 -4.76 -10.34 4.17
CA GLU A 245 -3.87 -9.33 4.76
C GLU A 245 -3.58 -8.18 3.80
N ALA A 246 -3.26 -8.48 2.53
CA ALA A 246 -3.02 -7.47 1.51
C ALA A 246 -4.27 -6.62 1.22
N ILE A 247 -5.44 -7.25 1.10
CA ILE A 247 -6.71 -6.51 0.92
C ILE A 247 -6.96 -5.58 2.11
N LEU A 248 -6.79 -6.07 3.34
CA LEU A 248 -7.01 -5.27 4.54
C LEU A 248 -6.02 -4.10 4.64
N HIS A 249 -4.77 -4.34 4.26
CA HIS A 249 -3.74 -3.30 4.19
C HIS A 249 -4.15 -2.17 3.22
N GLU A 250 -4.55 -2.52 2.00
CA GLU A 250 -4.98 -1.53 1.00
C GLU A 250 -6.29 -0.82 1.41
N CYS A 251 -7.22 -1.51 2.07
CA CYS A 251 -8.41 -0.87 2.63
C CYS A 251 -8.06 0.16 3.73
N ARG A 252 -7.14 -0.17 4.65
CA ARG A 252 -6.67 0.79 5.68
C ARG A 252 -6.02 2.00 5.04
N ARG A 253 -5.21 1.79 4.00
CA ARG A 253 -4.57 2.87 3.24
C ARG A 253 -5.61 3.79 2.59
N MET A 254 -6.60 3.23 1.92
CA MET A 254 -7.68 4.00 1.29
C MET A 254 -8.48 4.79 2.34
N LYS A 255 -8.79 4.18 3.48
CA LYS A 255 -9.44 4.85 4.61
C LYS A 255 -8.64 6.07 5.08
N ALA A 256 -7.34 5.92 5.30
CA ALA A 256 -6.49 7.02 5.75
C ALA A 256 -6.47 8.21 4.75
N ARG A 257 -6.51 7.93 3.44
CA ARG A 257 -6.62 8.97 2.40
C ARG A 257 -7.96 9.69 2.45
N LEU A 258 -9.07 8.96 2.56
CA LEU A 258 -10.40 9.54 2.66
C LEU A 258 -10.53 10.43 3.91
N GLU A 259 -10.02 9.99 5.06
CA GLU A 259 -9.99 10.80 6.29
C GLU A 259 -9.14 12.08 6.15
N ALA A 260 -8.11 12.07 5.30
CA ALA A 260 -7.35 13.27 4.98
C ALA A 260 -8.13 14.23 4.06
N GLN A 261 -8.81 13.69 3.04
CA GLN A 261 -9.67 14.49 2.14
C GLN A 261 -10.84 15.13 2.89
N ASP A 262 -11.51 14.39 3.78
CA ASP A 262 -12.66 14.88 4.55
C ASP A 262 -12.28 16.12 5.37
N ARG A 263 -11.08 16.14 5.96
CA ARG A 263 -10.57 17.31 6.69
C ARG A 263 -10.38 18.53 5.79
N LEU A 264 -9.80 18.36 4.60
CA LEU A 264 -9.63 19.45 3.65
C LEU A 264 -10.98 20.00 3.15
N ILE A 265 -11.96 19.12 2.92
CA ILE A 265 -13.32 19.52 2.53
C ILE A 265 -13.98 20.31 3.67
N GLU A 266 -13.79 19.90 4.92
CA GLU A 266 -14.30 20.63 6.08
C GLU A 266 -13.69 22.04 6.18
N ASP A 267 -12.37 22.15 5.99
CA ASP A 267 -11.66 23.44 6.01
C ASP A 267 -12.12 24.39 4.88
N LEU A 268 -12.26 23.87 3.65
CA LEU A 268 -12.80 24.61 2.51
C LEU A 268 -14.26 25.01 2.73
N SER A 269 -15.05 24.16 3.40
CA SER A 269 -16.45 24.45 3.74
C SER A 269 -16.55 25.61 4.72
N ARG A 270 -15.70 25.66 5.75
CA ARG A 270 -15.64 26.79 6.71
C ARG A 270 -15.27 28.10 6.02
N TYR A 271 -14.32 28.06 5.08
CA TYR A 271 -13.94 29.23 4.29
C TYR A 271 -15.11 29.75 3.45
N THR A 272 -15.87 28.84 2.82
CA THR A 272 -16.98 29.21 1.92
C THR A 272 -18.21 29.71 2.67
N ARG A 273 -18.43 29.27 3.92
CA ARG A 273 -19.62 29.64 4.72
C ARG A 273 -19.47 30.98 5.46
N GLY A 274 -18.30 31.62 5.44
CA GLY A 274 -18.06 32.91 6.10
C GLY A 274 -17.84 32.82 7.62
N GLU A 275 -17.78 31.63 8.20
CA GLU A 275 -17.48 31.40 9.62
C GLU A 275 -16.06 31.87 9.98
N LEU A 276 -15.09 31.70 9.08
CA LEU A 276 -13.71 32.18 9.27
C LEU A 276 -13.63 33.70 9.46
N ILE A 277 -14.44 34.47 8.74
CA ILE A 277 -14.43 35.93 8.86
C ILE A 277 -14.96 36.36 10.23
N GLU A 278 -15.95 35.64 10.76
CA GLU A 278 -16.51 35.91 12.09
C GLU A 278 -15.50 35.58 13.19
N ASP A 279 -14.79 34.46 13.07
CA ASP A 279 -13.77 34.05 14.04
C ASP A 279 -12.52 34.95 14.00
N LEU A 280 -12.06 35.34 12.79
CA LEU A 280 -10.99 36.33 12.63
C LEU A 280 -11.40 37.68 13.23
N ALA A 281 -12.62 38.14 12.96
CA ALA A 281 -13.11 39.40 13.50
C ALA A 281 -13.17 39.38 15.04
N ARG A 282 -13.63 38.27 15.64
CA ARG A 282 -13.62 38.09 17.09
C ARG A 282 -12.20 38.16 17.65
N ALA A 283 -11.25 37.48 17.02
CA ALA A 283 -9.87 37.47 17.49
C ALA A 283 -9.20 38.86 17.37
N ILE A 284 -9.49 39.62 16.32
CA ILE A 284 -8.99 41.00 16.13
C ILE A 284 -9.55 41.91 17.22
N HIS A 285 -10.86 41.83 17.48
CA HIS A 285 -11.51 42.60 18.54
C HIS A 285 -10.91 42.32 19.92
N ASP A 286 -10.59 41.06 20.22
CA ASP A 286 -10.04 40.69 21.52
C ASP A 286 -8.62 41.23 21.72
N VAL A 287 -7.74 41.14 20.72
CA VAL A 287 -6.37 41.69 20.78
C VAL A 287 -6.39 43.21 20.86
N ASP A 288 -7.22 43.85 20.03
CA ASP A 288 -7.35 45.31 20.00
C ASP A 288 -7.94 45.85 21.31
N GLY A 289 -8.93 45.14 21.88
CA GLY A 289 -9.50 45.46 23.19
C GLY A 289 -8.54 45.22 24.36
N GLN A 290 -7.61 44.27 24.27
CA GLN A 290 -6.51 44.09 25.24
C GLN A 290 -5.50 45.25 25.16
N ALA A 291 -5.11 45.64 23.95
CA ALA A 291 -4.21 46.76 23.73
C ALA A 291 -4.83 48.09 24.23
N GLN A 292 -6.15 48.26 24.04
CA GLN A 292 -6.86 49.44 24.53
C GLN A 292 -6.96 49.50 26.06
N ARG A 293 -7.15 48.34 26.72
CA ARG A 293 -7.14 48.24 28.20
C ARG A 293 -5.80 48.62 28.83
N ALA A 294 -4.69 48.45 28.11
CA ALA A 294 -3.38 48.84 28.60
C ALA A 294 -3.18 50.37 28.60
N VAL A 295 -4.01 51.12 27.86
CA VAL A 295 -3.85 52.56 27.61
C VAL A 295 -5.00 53.39 28.21
N HIS A 296 -6.21 52.83 28.31
CA HIS A 296 -7.40 53.51 28.82
C HIS A 296 -8.11 52.69 29.91
N ALA A 297 -8.70 53.40 30.89
CA ALA A 297 -9.45 52.80 31.99
C ALA A 297 -10.82 52.22 31.55
N TRP A 298 -11.33 52.62 30.39
CA TRP A 298 -12.56 52.07 29.82
C TRP A 298 -12.30 50.70 29.19
N VAL A 299 -13.10 49.71 29.59
CA VAL A 299 -13.01 48.34 29.10
C VAL A 299 -14.00 48.17 27.95
N PRO A 300 -13.53 47.92 26.70
CA PRO A 300 -14.45 47.64 25.60
C PRO A 300 -15.25 46.35 25.87
N PRO A 301 -16.53 46.30 25.45
CA PRO A 301 -17.38 45.14 25.67
C PRO A 301 -16.84 43.91 24.95
N ARG A 302 -17.19 42.71 25.45
CA ARG A 302 -16.90 41.44 24.77
C ARG A 302 -17.59 41.39 23.41
N TRP A 303 -17.03 40.62 22.48
CA TRP A 303 -17.56 40.46 21.11
C TRP A 303 -19.08 40.27 21.08
N ASP A 304 -19.62 39.37 21.92
CA ASP A 304 -21.07 39.07 21.96
C ASP A 304 -21.96 40.26 22.34
N GLN A 305 -21.39 41.24 23.08
CA GLN A 305 -22.07 42.43 23.60
C GLN A 305 -21.67 43.71 22.84
N ALA A 306 -20.78 43.61 21.85
CA ALA A 306 -20.33 44.76 21.08
C ALA A 306 -21.46 45.28 20.16
N PRO A 307 -21.59 46.61 19.98
CA PRO A 307 -22.52 47.19 19.01
C PRO A 307 -22.26 46.67 17.59
N GLU A 308 -23.30 46.49 16.78
CA GLU A 308 -23.15 45.95 15.42
C GLU A 308 -22.29 46.83 14.51
N GLU A 309 -22.22 48.14 14.75
CA GLU A 309 -21.31 49.05 14.03
C GLU A 309 -19.83 48.67 14.26
N HIS A 310 -19.42 48.38 15.51
CA HIS A 310 -18.05 47.96 15.83
C HIS A 310 -17.74 46.57 15.27
N LYS A 311 -18.71 45.65 15.32
CA LYS A 311 -18.56 44.31 14.71
C LYS A 311 -18.43 44.41 13.20
N ALA A 312 -19.19 45.30 12.54
CA ALA A 312 -19.13 45.51 11.09
C ALA A 312 -17.75 46.01 10.65
N VAL A 313 -17.16 46.96 11.39
CA VAL A 313 -15.79 47.47 11.13
C VAL A 313 -14.76 46.35 11.28
N THR A 314 -14.86 45.55 12.35
CA THR A 314 -13.89 44.47 12.60
C THR A 314 -14.03 43.32 11.59
N ARG A 315 -15.26 43.01 11.15
CA ARG A 315 -15.51 42.08 10.04
C ARG A 315 -14.91 42.59 8.73
N ALA A 316 -15.03 43.88 8.42
CA ALA A 316 -14.43 44.48 7.23
C ALA A 316 -12.90 44.35 7.24
N GLN A 317 -12.26 44.62 8.39
CA GLN A 317 -10.84 44.39 8.59
C GLN A 317 -10.45 42.92 8.37
N ALA A 318 -11.21 41.97 8.93
CA ALA A 318 -10.97 40.54 8.72
C ALA A 318 -11.06 40.13 7.23
N ARG A 319 -11.94 40.75 6.43
CA ARG A 319 -12.03 40.47 4.98
C ARG A 319 -10.78 40.88 4.21
N GLN A 320 -10.18 42.02 4.56
CA GLN A 320 -9.02 42.57 3.86
C GLN A 320 -7.67 42.11 4.39
N LEU A 321 -7.66 41.37 5.51
CA LEU A 321 -6.43 40.85 6.11
C LEU A 321 -5.57 40.06 5.11
N GLY A 322 -6.19 39.28 4.22
CA GLY A 322 -5.49 38.54 3.16
C GLY A 322 -4.77 39.45 2.16
N GLU A 323 -5.41 40.55 1.73
CA GLU A 323 -4.82 41.53 0.80
C GLU A 323 -3.67 42.29 1.45
N HIS A 324 -3.81 42.67 2.72
CA HIS A 324 -2.75 43.33 3.48
C HIS A 324 -1.53 42.41 3.68
N LEU A 325 -1.75 41.12 3.98
CA LEU A 325 -0.67 40.14 4.10
C LEU A 325 0.05 39.95 2.76
N ALA A 326 -0.66 39.98 1.63
CA ALA A 326 -0.03 39.87 0.32
C ALA A 326 0.96 41.01 0.02
N LEU A 327 0.74 42.22 0.54
CA LEU A 327 1.65 43.36 0.39
C LEU A 327 3.02 43.13 1.07
N VAL A 328 3.04 42.36 2.15
CA VAL A 328 4.29 41.96 2.84
C VAL A 328 4.80 40.60 2.38
N GLY A 329 4.31 40.12 1.23
CA GLY A 329 4.70 38.84 0.65
C GLY A 329 4.31 37.64 1.50
N CYS A 330 3.17 37.72 2.20
CA CYS A 330 2.64 36.66 3.04
C CYS A 330 1.25 36.23 2.57
N VAL A 331 0.94 34.95 2.76
CA VAL A 331 -0.38 34.36 2.47
C VAL A 331 -0.93 33.68 3.70
N MET A 332 -2.25 33.66 3.83
CA MET A 332 -2.97 32.95 4.88
C MET A 332 -3.44 31.60 4.33
N VAL A 333 -3.07 30.51 5.02
CA VAL A 333 -3.42 29.13 4.66
C VAL A 333 -3.97 28.39 5.88
N PRO A 334 -4.72 27.29 5.74
CA PRO A 334 -5.06 26.43 6.87
C PRO A 334 -3.80 25.96 7.60
N ALA A 335 -3.83 25.90 8.93
CA ALA A 335 -2.65 25.50 9.70
C ALA A 335 -2.28 24.04 9.41
N PHE A 336 -1.02 23.80 9.06
CA PHE A 336 -0.51 22.46 8.74
C PHE A 336 0.73 22.07 9.54
N ASP A 337 1.51 23.05 10.02
CA ASP A 337 2.68 22.82 10.87
C ASP A 337 2.80 23.90 11.97
N PRO A 338 2.57 23.56 13.25
CA PRO A 338 2.66 24.50 14.36
C PRO A 338 4.06 25.13 14.56
N ALA A 339 5.12 24.52 14.02
CA ALA A 339 6.50 25.00 14.20
C ALA A 339 6.86 26.16 13.24
N LEU A 340 6.13 26.32 12.13
CA LEU A 340 6.39 27.35 11.11
C LEU A 340 5.75 28.69 11.49
N THR A 341 6.34 29.40 12.46
CA THR A 341 5.86 30.73 12.87
C THR A 341 6.56 31.85 12.10
N VAL A 342 5.79 32.76 11.49
CA VAL A 342 6.32 33.96 10.84
C VAL A 342 6.40 35.11 11.85
N ALA A 343 7.59 35.69 12.00
CA ALA A 343 7.78 36.99 12.63
C ALA A 343 7.87 38.07 11.54
N PHE A 344 7.09 39.14 11.71
CA PHE A 344 7.18 40.33 10.85
C PHE A 344 8.32 41.23 11.29
N ALA A 345 9.03 41.77 10.32
CA ALA A 345 10.01 42.83 10.56
C ALA A 345 9.31 44.17 10.87
N ASP A 346 10.02 45.11 11.50
CA ASP A 346 9.41 46.36 11.96
C ASP A 346 8.85 47.23 10.80
N ASP A 347 9.45 47.15 9.62
CA ASP A 347 8.98 47.79 8.39
C ASP A 347 7.69 47.14 7.85
N GLU A 348 7.59 45.81 7.89
CA GLU A 348 6.39 45.06 7.50
C GLU A 348 5.23 45.37 8.45
N VAL A 349 5.50 45.43 9.75
CA VAL A 349 4.52 45.83 10.78
C VAL A 349 4.02 47.25 10.54
N LEU A 350 4.93 48.19 10.25
CA LEU A 350 4.58 49.57 9.97
C LEU A 350 3.68 49.67 8.74
N LEU A 351 4.02 48.95 7.66
CA LEU A 351 3.26 48.94 6.42
C LEU A 351 1.84 48.40 6.63
N LEU A 352 1.69 47.29 7.35
CA LEU A 352 0.38 46.70 7.66
C LEU A 352 -0.48 47.66 8.49
N ALA A 353 0.10 48.29 9.52
CA ALA A 353 -0.61 49.20 10.39
C ALA A 353 -1.03 50.50 9.69
N GLN A 354 -0.19 51.03 8.79
CA GLN A 354 -0.51 52.19 7.94
C GLN A 354 -1.64 51.89 6.98
N ARG A 355 -1.58 50.76 6.26
CA ARG A 355 -2.61 50.34 5.31
C ARG A 355 -3.98 50.18 5.96
N GLU A 356 -3.99 49.57 7.14
CA GLU A 356 -5.19 49.43 7.96
C GLU A 356 -5.78 50.78 8.39
N HIS A 357 -4.92 51.72 8.80
CA HIS A 357 -5.36 53.07 9.19
C HIS A 357 -5.89 53.87 8.01
N ASP A 358 -5.23 53.80 6.85
CA ASP A 358 -5.67 54.46 5.64
C ASP A 358 -7.04 53.95 5.17
N ARG A 359 -7.27 52.62 5.22
CA ARG A 359 -8.60 52.06 4.93
C ARG A 359 -9.66 52.61 5.86
N TRP A 360 -9.42 52.52 7.18
CA TRP A 360 -10.35 53.04 8.18
C TRP A 360 -10.67 54.52 7.97
N ARG A 361 -9.68 55.35 7.62
CA ARG A 361 -9.91 56.76 7.26
C ARG A 361 -10.79 56.91 6.03
N THR A 362 -10.55 56.14 4.97
CA THR A 362 -11.37 56.21 3.75
C THR A 362 -12.82 55.77 3.98
N GLU A 363 -13.06 54.78 4.84
CA GLU A 363 -14.41 54.35 5.23
C GLU A 363 -15.11 55.42 6.07
N GLN A 364 -14.43 55.96 7.09
CA GLN A 364 -14.98 57.00 7.97
C GLN A 364 -15.14 58.37 7.32
N ALA A 365 -14.41 58.66 6.23
CA ALA A 365 -14.57 59.89 5.45
C ALA A 365 -15.97 60.06 4.83
N SER A 366 -16.74 58.97 4.75
CA SER A 366 -18.15 58.96 4.31
C SER A 366 -19.17 59.12 5.44
N GLY A 367 -18.74 59.19 6.71
CA GLY A 367 -19.59 59.31 7.88
C GLY A 367 -19.86 60.76 8.31
N GLU A 368 -20.96 60.99 9.03
CA GLU A 368 -21.39 62.33 9.49
C GLU A 368 -20.67 62.83 10.76
N VAL A 369 -19.91 61.99 11.46
CA VAL A 369 -19.29 62.31 12.77
C VAL A 369 -17.78 62.52 12.64
N ALA A 370 -17.29 63.66 13.12
CA ALA A 370 -15.86 63.97 13.12
C ALA A 370 -15.13 63.22 14.25
N ASP A 371 -14.34 62.20 13.89
CA ASP A 371 -13.42 61.51 14.80
C ASP A 371 -12.07 62.25 14.88
N PRO A 372 -11.60 62.64 16.09
CA PRO A 372 -10.30 63.29 16.28
C PRO A 372 -9.09 62.53 15.73
N HIS A 373 -9.21 61.22 15.47
CA HIS A 373 -8.13 60.38 14.95
C HIS A 373 -8.14 60.24 13.42
N LEU A 374 -9.01 60.97 12.71
CA LEU A 374 -9.11 60.98 11.25
C LEU A 374 -8.00 61.83 10.60
N VAL A 375 -6.75 61.66 11.05
CA VAL A 375 -5.55 62.39 10.62
C VAL A 375 -4.55 61.48 9.92
N ALA A 376 -3.58 62.05 9.21
CA ALA A 376 -2.51 61.28 8.57
C ALA A 376 -1.71 60.45 9.60
N TRP A 377 -1.06 59.37 9.15
CA TRP A 377 -0.32 58.46 10.04
C TRP A 377 0.70 59.18 10.94
N ASP A 378 1.38 60.17 10.38
CA ASP A 378 2.43 60.94 11.06
C ASP A 378 1.88 61.91 12.13
N ASP A 379 0.60 62.27 12.04
CA ASP A 379 -0.08 63.18 12.95
C ASP A 379 -0.87 62.47 14.06
N LEU A 380 -0.91 61.13 14.05
CA LEU A 380 -1.59 60.36 15.09
C LEU A 380 -0.91 60.51 16.47
N PRO A 381 -1.69 60.58 17.56
CA PRO A 381 -1.14 60.46 18.90
C PRO A 381 -0.36 59.16 19.08
N GLU A 382 0.83 59.27 19.66
CA GLU A 382 1.73 58.13 19.93
C GLU A 382 1.05 56.93 20.65
N PRO A 383 0.17 57.09 21.66
CA PRO A 383 -0.52 55.95 22.27
C PRO A 383 -1.44 55.20 21.30
N VAL A 384 -2.03 55.89 20.32
CA VAL A 384 -2.91 55.28 19.32
C VAL A 384 -2.09 54.58 18.23
N ARG A 385 -0.97 55.19 17.83
CA ARG A 385 -0.02 54.59 16.88
C ARG A 385 0.61 53.31 17.44
N ALA A 386 1.05 53.32 18.70
CA ALA A 386 1.62 52.15 19.38
C ALA A 386 0.62 50.98 19.46
N ARG A 387 -0.66 51.26 19.72
CA ARG A 387 -1.72 50.24 19.70
C ARG A 387 -1.89 49.62 18.31
N LYS A 388 -1.98 50.42 17.25
CA LYS A 388 -2.13 49.92 15.86
C LYS A 388 -0.95 49.04 15.44
N LEU A 389 0.27 49.40 15.82
CA LEU A 389 1.48 48.59 15.60
C LEU A 389 1.45 47.28 16.39
N HIS A 390 0.93 47.29 17.63
CA HIS A 390 0.79 46.08 18.44
C HIS A 390 -0.19 45.08 17.83
N VAL A 391 -1.34 45.56 17.33
CA VAL A 391 -2.31 44.72 16.61
C VAL A 391 -1.66 44.12 15.36
N ALA A 392 -0.93 44.92 14.57
CA ALA A 392 -0.22 44.44 13.39
C ALA A 392 0.84 43.36 13.70
N ARG A 393 1.61 43.52 14.80
CA ARG A 393 2.58 42.51 15.28
C ARG A 393 1.91 41.21 15.70
N SER A 394 0.68 41.28 16.17
CA SER A 394 -0.05 40.13 16.74
C SER A 394 -0.80 39.32 15.69
N ILE A 395 -0.86 39.79 14.43
CA ILE A 395 -1.57 39.13 13.32
C ILE A 395 -1.19 37.63 13.16
N PRO A 396 0.10 37.22 13.16
CA PRO A 396 0.45 35.80 12.99
C PRO A 396 -0.15 34.90 14.09
N GLY A 397 -0.10 35.35 15.35
CA GLY A 397 -0.67 34.61 16.48
C GLY A 397 -2.20 34.60 16.48
N LEU A 398 -2.81 35.69 16.00
CA LEU A 398 -4.24 35.80 15.84
C LEU A 398 -4.79 34.84 14.79
N VAL A 399 -4.14 34.80 13.63
CA VAL A 399 -4.47 33.88 12.54
C VAL A 399 -4.30 32.42 13.00
N ALA A 400 -3.25 32.15 13.80
CA ALA A 400 -3.06 30.84 14.45
C ALA A 400 -4.21 30.44 15.39
N SER A 401 -4.78 31.39 16.14
CA SER A 401 -5.87 31.11 17.08
C SER A 401 -7.16 30.62 16.43
N VAL A 402 -7.36 30.91 15.14
CA VAL A 402 -8.54 30.49 14.36
C VAL A 402 -8.27 29.27 13.47
N GLY A 403 -7.14 28.57 13.67
CA GLY A 403 -6.77 27.39 12.89
C GLY A 403 -6.17 27.68 11.52
N MET A 404 -5.76 28.93 11.28
CA MET A 404 -5.06 29.36 10.07
C MET A 404 -3.58 29.63 10.37
N GLN A 405 -2.75 29.77 9.35
CA GLN A 405 -1.32 30.03 9.48
C GLN A 405 -0.89 31.05 8.43
N VAL A 406 -0.10 32.03 8.85
CA VAL A 406 0.54 32.97 7.92
C VAL A 406 1.86 32.35 7.46
N VAL A 407 2.02 32.21 6.16
CA VAL A 407 3.24 31.68 5.53
C VAL A 407 3.79 32.75 4.60
N ARG A 408 5.11 32.90 4.56
CA ARG A 408 5.75 33.78 3.56
C ARG A 408 5.56 33.15 2.18
N ASP A 409 4.99 33.90 1.26
CA ASP A 409 4.87 33.46 -0.12
C ASP A 409 6.27 33.43 -0.74
N GLY A 410 6.78 32.21 -0.93
CA GLY A 410 8.06 31.96 -1.61
C GLY A 410 8.05 32.40 -3.08
N ARG A 411 6.93 32.91 -3.61
CA ARG A 411 6.84 33.60 -4.91
C ARG A 411 7.20 35.10 -4.81
N ALA A 412 7.10 35.72 -3.63
CA ALA A 412 7.26 37.16 -3.45
C ALA A 412 8.68 37.62 -3.07
N ARG A 413 9.54 36.74 -2.52
CA ARG A 413 11.00 36.97 -2.46
C ARG A 413 11.66 36.33 -3.67
N GLY A 414 11.89 37.15 -4.70
CA GLY A 414 12.52 36.75 -5.96
C GLY A 414 13.90 36.13 -5.77
N GLY A 415 14.03 34.90 -6.24
CA GLY A 415 15.28 34.33 -6.74
C GLY A 415 15.11 34.04 -8.24
N ALA A 416 16.20 33.67 -8.91
CA ALA A 416 16.17 33.38 -10.34
C ALA A 416 15.16 32.25 -10.65
N GLY A 417 14.34 32.44 -11.68
CA GLY A 417 13.39 31.45 -12.19
C GLY A 417 13.83 30.88 -13.54
N GLU A 418 13.07 29.93 -14.09
CA GLU A 418 13.35 29.34 -15.41
C GLU A 418 13.52 30.39 -16.52
N GLU A 419 12.74 31.48 -16.43
CA GLU A 419 12.74 32.60 -17.37
C GLU A 419 14.05 33.40 -17.43
N ASP A 420 14.88 33.31 -16.39
CA ASP A 420 16.18 33.99 -16.33
C ASP A 420 17.30 33.22 -17.05
N PHE A 421 17.04 31.99 -17.48
CA PHE A 421 17.99 31.11 -18.15
C PHE A 421 17.55 30.81 -19.59
N THR A 422 18.51 30.58 -20.47
CA THR A 422 18.20 29.98 -21.78
C THR A 422 17.79 28.52 -21.61
N ALA A 423 17.03 27.98 -22.56
CA ALA A 423 16.61 26.58 -22.53
C ALA A 423 17.79 25.58 -22.47
N GLU A 424 18.93 25.91 -23.07
CA GLU A 424 20.14 25.08 -23.05
C GLU A 424 20.87 25.15 -21.69
N GLU A 425 20.93 26.34 -21.09
CA GLU A 425 21.45 26.53 -19.74
C GLU A 425 20.60 25.78 -18.72
N TRP A 426 19.27 25.92 -18.80
CA TRP A 426 18.33 25.24 -17.91
C TRP A 426 18.43 23.71 -17.99
N ALA A 427 18.56 23.16 -19.20
CA ALA A 427 18.83 21.74 -19.39
C ALA A 427 20.17 21.31 -18.79
N THR A 428 21.19 22.17 -18.83
CA THR A 428 22.51 21.89 -18.23
C THR A 428 22.44 21.83 -16.70
N LEU A 429 21.64 22.69 -16.06
CA LEU A 429 21.38 22.65 -14.62
C LEU A 429 20.71 21.32 -14.20
N GLN A 430 19.70 20.88 -14.96
CA GLN A 430 19.01 19.60 -14.73
C GLN A 430 19.95 18.40 -14.87
N ARG A 431 20.78 18.39 -15.92
CA ARG A 431 21.78 17.35 -16.14
C ARG A 431 22.80 17.28 -15.01
N ALA A 432 23.22 18.43 -14.46
CA ALA A 432 24.16 18.46 -13.34
C ALA A 432 23.59 17.81 -12.07
N MET A 433 22.31 18.04 -11.76
CA MET A 433 21.65 17.38 -10.64
C MET A 433 21.62 15.86 -10.81
N MET A 434 21.25 15.37 -12.00
CA MET A 434 21.29 13.93 -12.28
C MET A 434 22.70 13.35 -12.22
N ALA A 435 23.67 14.05 -12.82
CA ALA A 435 25.06 13.62 -12.85
C ALA A 435 25.66 13.52 -11.44
N SER A 436 25.25 14.38 -10.50
CA SER A 436 25.73 14.35 -9.11
C SER A 436 25.38 13.03 -8.39
N GLY A 437 24.15 12.52 -8.58
CA GLY A 437 23.71 11.25 -8.00
C GLY A 437 24.27 10.02 -8.75
N ILE A 438 24.18 10.03 -10.09
CA ILE A 438 24.64 8.92 -10.93
C ILE A 438 26.14 8.67 -10.76
N LEU A 439 26.94 9.73 -10.62
CA LEU A 439 28.38 9.59 -10.42
C LEU A 439 28.70 8.80 -9.14
N VAL A 440 27.93 9.01 -8.06
CA VAL A 440 28.09 8.29 -6.80
C VAL A 440 27.64 6.84 -6.94
N GLY A 441 26.47 6.58 -7.54
CA GLY A 441 25.98 5.20 -7.70
C GLY A 441 26.93 4.32 -8.55
N LEU A 442 27.51 4.89 -9.61
CA LEU A 442 28.52 4.17 -10.40
C LEU A 442 29.82 3.85 -9.64
N SER A 443 30.11 4.53 -8.53
CA SER A 443 31.41 4.39 -7.83
C SER A 443 31.60 3.02 -7.16
N VAL A 444 30.50 2.37 -6.76
CA VAL A 444 30.50 1.04 -6.13
C VAL A 444 30.17 -0.08 -7.14
N GLY A 445 29.66 0.27 -8.31
CA GLY A 445 29.44 -0.68 -9.40
C GLY A 445 28.65 -0.07 -10.57
N GLY A 446 27.35 -0.28 -10.56
CA GLY A 446 26.40 0.25 -11.53
C GLY A 446 25.22 0.88 -10.78
N VAL A 447 24.53 1.82 -11.42
CA VAL A 447 23.36 2.46 -10.78
C VAL A 447 22.21 1.46 -10.73
N ASP A 448 21.74 1.13 -9.53
CA ASP A 448 20.60 0.24 -9.35
C ASP A 448 19.24 0.99 -9.35
N SER A 449 18.14 0.25 -9.23
CA SER A 449 16.80 0.84 -9.21
C SER A 449 16.53 1.68 -7.97
N ASP A 450 17.17 1.36 -6.85
CA ASP A 450 16.87 1.94 -5.54
C ASP A 450 17.64 3.27 -5.38
N GLU A 451 18.87 3.33 -5.88
CA GLU A 451 19.68 4.55 -6.03
C GLU A 451 19.05 5.54 -7.00
N MET A 452 18.58 5.08 -8.17
CA MET A 452 17.83 5.93 -9.10
C MET A 452 16.53 6.43 -8.47
N PHE A 453 15.82 5.57 -7.74
CA PHE A 453 14.59 5.94 -7.06
C PHE A 453 14.85 7.00 -5.99
N ALA A 454 15.88 6.84 -5.17
CA ALA A 454 16.25 7.81 -4.14
C ALA A 454 16.65 9.16 -4.76
N LEU A 455 17.45 9.17 -5.83
CA LEU A 455 17.78 10.37 -6.59
C LEU A 455 16.53 11.11 -7.09
N VAL A 456 15.64 10.39 -7.77
CA VAL A 456 14.40 10.97 -8.33
C VAL A 456 13.48 11.47 -7.21
N LYS A 457 13.41 10.73 -6.09
CA LYS A 457 12.65 11.13 -4.90
C LYS A 457 13.18 12.44 -4.31
N THR A 458 14.49 12.57 -4.10
CA THR A 458 15.10 13.81 -3.57
C THR A 458 14.83 15.01 -4.48
N LEU A 459 14.95 14.85 -5.80
CA LEU A 459 14.61 15.92 -6.74
C LEU A 459 13.13 16.30 -6.67
N ARG A 460 12.24 15.31 -6.55
CA ARG A 460 10.81 15.56 -6.45
C ARG A 460 10.41 16.22 -5.14
N GLU A 461 10.98 15.81 -4.01
CA GLU A 461 10.79 16.47 -2.71
C GLU A 461 11.28 17.91 -2.75
N ALA A 462 12.46 18.15 -3.32
CA ALA A 462 13.00 19.48 -3.51
C ALA A 462 12.12 20.35 -4.42
N SER A 463 11.54 19.80 -5.49
CA SER A 463 10.64 20.54 -6.38
C SER A 463 9.41 21.13 -5.67
N VAL A 464 8.99 20.50 -4.56
CA VAL A 464 7.78 20.87 -3.82
C VAL A 464 8.12 21.70 -2.58
N ALA A 465 9.11 21.27 -1.81
CA ALA A 465 9.34 21.76 -0.44
C ALA A 465 10.61 22.62 -0.28
N HIS A 466 11.48 22.71 -1.28
CA HIS A 466 12.75 23.43 -1.12
C HIS A 466 12.49 24.94 -0.86
N PRO A 467 13.17 25.59 0.09
CA PRO A 467 12.92 26.99 0.44
C PRO A 467 13.19 27.97 -0.71
N ARG A 468 14.19 27.69 -1.56
CA ARG A 468 14.54 28.51 -2.74
C ARG A 468 13.68 28.20 -3.97
N ARG A 469 13.10 29.24 -4.59
CA ARG A 469 12.34 29.15 -5.85
C ARG A 469 13.16 28.52 -6.97
N PHE A 470 14.41 28.96 -7.12
CA PHE A 470 15.33 28.45 -8.15
C PHE A 470 15.43 26.92 -8.12
N ILE A 471 15.79 26.35 -6.97
CA ILE A 471 15.94 24.88 -6.84
C ILE A 471 14.60 24.15 -7.03
N ARG A 472 13.48 24.71 -6.55
CA ARG A 472 12.16 24.12 -6.80
C ARG A 472 11.86 24.01 -8.29
N GLU A 473 12.11 25.08 -9.05
CA GLU A 473 11.81 25.13 -10.49
C GLU A 473 12.76 24.25 -11.29
N VAL A 474 14.08 24.29 -11.02
CA VAL A 474 15.06 23.44 -11.73
C VAL A 474 14.76 21.96 -11.48
N ALA A 475 14.29 21.58 -10.29
CA ALA A 475 13.96 20.20 -9.94
C ALA A 475 12.58 19.72 -10.41
N ALA A 476 11.68 20.63 -10.81
CA ALA A 476 10.30 20.30 -11.18
C ALA A 476 10.16 19.68 -12.58
N SER A 477 11.13 19.85 -13.47
CA SER A 477 11.05 19.44 -14.88
C SER A 477 11.66 18.05 -15.13
N SER A 478 10.99 17.25 -15.96
CA SER A 478 11.25 15.81 -16.13
C SER A 478 12.10 15.44 -17.35
N ALA A 479 12.98 16.33 -17.83
CA ALA A 479 13.89 16.00 -18.93
C ALA A 479 15.12 15.25 -18.39
N PHE A 480 14.93 13.97 -18.05
CA PHE A 480 15.98 13.07 -17.54
C PHE A 480 16.92 12.58 -18.64
N ASP A 481 17.60 13.51 -19.32
CA ASP A 481 18.72 13.19 -20.22
C ASP A 481 19.99 13.03 -19.38
N THR A 482 20.18 11.83 -18.83
CA THR A 482 21.29 11.52 -17.91
C THR A 482 22.64 11.35 -18.62
N GLY A 483 22.65 11.34 -19.97
CA GLY A 483 23.80 10.94 -20.78
C GLY A 483 24.24 9.48 -20.57
N LEU A 484 23.49 8.70 -19.78
CA LEU A 484 23.86 7.36 -19.35
C LEU A 484 23.59 6.35 -20.47
N ARG A 485 24.63 5.64 -20.90
CA ARG A 485 24.51 4.50 -21.82
C ARG A 485 24.53 3.19 -21.01
N PRO A 486 23.83 2.13 -21.45
CA PRO A 486 23.91 0.84 -20.77
C PRO A 486 25.36 0.33 -20.65
N GLY A 487 25.78 -0.01 -19.43
CA GLY A 487 27.11 -0.57 -19.17
C GLY A 487 28.26 0.43 -18.97
N VAL A 488 27.98 1.73 -18.86
CA VAL A 488 29.00 2.76 -18.57
C VAL A 488 29.61 2.55 -17.19
N LYS A 489 30.95 2.61 -17.12
CA LYS A 489 31.71 2.53 -15.87
C LYS A 489 31.95 3.90 -15.27
N TYR A 490 32.16 3.95 -13.95
CA TYR A 490 32.54 5.17 -13.21
C TYR A 490 33.63 6.00 -13.90
N SER A 491 34.73 5.37 -14.33
CA SER A 491 35.86 6.04 -14.96
C SER A 491 35.53 6.69 -16.32
N GLU A 492 34.51 6.18 -17.01
CA GLU A 492 34.06 6.71 -18.30
C GLU A 492 33.04 7.85 -18.10
N TYR A 493 32.26 7.80 -17.03
CA TYR A 493 31.25 8.82 -16.69
C TYR A 493 31.82 10.03 -15.96
N LEU A 494 32.87 9.84 -15.14
CA LEU A 494 33.46 10.88 -14.30
C LEU A 494 33.81 12.17 -15.08
N PRO A 495 34.51 12.15 -16.23
CA PRO A 495 34.83 13.37 -16.96
C PRO A 495 33.59 14.12 -17.49
N TYR A 496 32.53 13.38 -17.84
CA TYR A 496 31.27 13.96 -18.28
C TYR A 496 30.52 14.63 -17.12
N ALA A 497 30.44 13.95 -15.98
CA ALA A 497 29.78 14.47 -14.78
C ALA A 497 30.48 15.74 -14.26
N GLU A 498 31.81 15.71 -14.14
CA GLU A 498 32.58 16.88 -13.70
C GLU A 498 32.42 18.08 -14.63
N LYS A 499 32.48 17.85 -15.95
CA LYS A 499 32.27 18.92 -16.94
C LYS A 499 30.88 19.52 -16.81
N THR A 500 29.86 18.68 -16.69
CA THR A 500 28.46 19.10 -16.61
C THR A 500 28.17 19.89 -15.33
N ILE A 501 28.65 19.39 -14.18
CA ILE A 501 28.51 20.06 -12.88
C ILE A 501 29.24 21.41 -12.88
N ARG A 502 30.46 21.46 -13.43
CA ARG A 502 31.23 22.70 -13.54
C ARG A 502 30.55 23.72 -14.44
N SER A 503 30.03 23.29 -15.59
CA SER A 503 29.26 24.16 -16.50
C SER A 503 28.01 24.70 -15.83
N ALA A 504 27.26 23.87 -15.10
CA ALA A 504 26.09 24.32 -14.35
C ALA A 504 26.46 25.34 -13.26
N ALA A 505 27.53 25.09 -12.50
CA ALA A 505 28.02 26.04 -11.49
C ALA A 505 28.45 27.38 -12.11
N ALA A 506 29.06 27.37 -13.30
CA ALA A 506 29.42 28.58 -14.03
C ALA A 506 28.20 29.36 -14.53
N ILE A 507 27.18 28.66 -15.03
CA ILE A 507 25.91 29.26 -15.46
C ILE A 507 25.23 29.95 -14.26
N VAL A 508 25.11 29.25 -13.12
CA VAL A 508 24.51 29.86 -11.91
C VAL A 508 25.36 31.03 -11.40
N ALA A 509 26.69 30.93 -11.44
CA ALA A 509 27.56 32.03 -11.02
C ALA A 509 27.40 33.29 -11.90
N ALA A 510 27.19 33.11 -13.21
CA ALA A 510 27.02 34.22 -14.15
C ALA A 510 25.62 34.85 -14.07
N THR A 511 24.57 34.02 -14.01
CA THR A 511 23.17 34.46 -14.13
C THR A 511 22.53 34.73 -12.77
N ALA A 512 22.82 33.91 -11.76
CA ALA A 512 22.17 33.93 -10.44
C ALA A 512 23.18 33.72 -9.30
N PRO A 513 24.14 34.64 -9.10
CA PRO A 513 25.25 34.45 -8.15
C PRO A 513 24.79 34.25 -6.69
N ALA A 514 23.63 34.80 -6.32
CA ALA A 514 23.04 34.65 -4.99
C ALA A 514 22.52 33.22 -4.70
N GLU A 515 22.21 32.43 -5.74
CA GLU A 515 21.68 31.06 -5.61
C GLU A 515 22.79 30.00 -5.68
N LEU A 516 24.01 30.38 -6.06
CA LEU A 516 25.16 29.49 -6.23
C LEU A 516 25.53 28.69 -4.97
N PRO A 517 25.56 29.27 -3.75
CA PRO A 517 25.88 28.51 -2.54
C PRO A 517 24.88 27.38 -2.28
N ASP A 518 23.59 27.69 -2.34
CA ASP A 518 22.50 26.73 -2.06
C ASP A 518 22.42 25.67 -3.17
N PHE A 519 22.68 26.03 -4.43
CA PHE A 519 22.75 25.08 -5.53
C PHE A 519 23.90 24.06 -5.35
N ARG A 520 25.08 24.53 -4.90
CA ARG A 520 26.23 23.65 -4.62
C ARG A 520 25.92 22.68 -3.48
N GLU A 521 25.30 23.18 -2.42
CA GLU A 521 24.90 22.36 -1.28
C GLU A 521 23.90 21.28 -1.72
N PHE A 522 22.91 21.65 -2.52
CA PHE A 522 21.91 20.72 -3.04
C PHE A 522 22.51 19.61 -3.94
N LEU A 523 23.50 19.91 -4.79
CA LEU A 523 24.22 18.88 -5.56
C LEU A 523 24.96 17.87 -4.66
N VAL A 524 25.50 18.35 -3.53
CA VAL A 524 26.18 17.49 -2.56
C VAL A 524 25.17 16.69 -1.74
N GLU A 525 24.00 17.25 -1.43
CA GLU A 525 22.89 16.56 -0.78
C GLU A 525 22.41 15.39 -1.64
N ILE A 526 22.16 15.62 -2.94
CA ILE A 526 21.80 14.56 -3.88
C ILE A 526 22.83 13.42 -3.88
N ALA A 527 24.11 13.76 -4.00
CA ALA A 527 25.21 12.80 -3.95
C ALA A 527 25.25 12.04 -2.60
N THR A 528 24.86 12.70 -1.51
CA THR A 528 24.82 12.12 -0.17
C THR A 528 23.70 11.11 -0.01
N VAL A 529 22.50 11.44 -0.48
CA VAL A 529 21.34 10.54 -0.41
C VAL A 529 21.60 9.24 -1.18
N VAL A 530 22.16 9.34 -2.38
CA VAL A 530 22.51 8.15 -3.17
C VAL A 530 23.56 7.29 -2.46
N ALA A 531 24.57 7.89 -1.83
CA ALA A 531 25.57 7.15 -1.05
C ALA A 531 25.00 6.47 0.22
N GLU A 532 23.85 6.92 0.73
CA GLU A 532 23.21 6.34 1.92
C GLU A 532 22.42 5.08 1.60
N VAL A 533 21.79 5.01 0.41
CA VAL A 533 21.09 3.80 -0.05
C VAL A 533 22.01 2.59 -0.11
N ASN A 534 23.26 2.78 -0.55
CA ASN A 534 24.27 1.71 -0.58
C ASN A 534 24.62 1.14 0.80
N GLN A 535 24.35 1.85 1.89
CA GLN A 535 24.60 1.34 3.25
C GLN A 535 23.53 0.33 3.71
N GLU A 536 22.34 0.33 3.09
CA GLU A 536 21.22 -0.52 3.48
C GLU A 536 21.27 -1.94 2.86
N GLY A 537 22.22 -2.23 1.97
CA GLY A 537 22.42 -3.54 1.32
C GLY A 537 22.89 -4.69 2.23
N GLY A 538 22.87 -4.52 3.55
CA GLY A 538 23.18 -5.56 4.53
C GLY A 538 21.96 -6.44 4.83
N PHE A 539 21.98 -7.70 4.36
CA PHE A 539 21.00 -8.73 4.71
C PHE A 539 20.77 -8.77 6.24
N LEU A 540 19.56 -8.41 6.68
CA LEU A 540 19.12 -8.46 8.09
C LEU A 540 19.95 -7.61 9.08
N GLY A 541 20.37 -6.40 8.70
CA GLY A 541 20.88 -5.41 9.66
C GLY A 541 22.21 -5.78 10.35
N VAL A 542 22.90 -6.81 9.87
CA VAL A 542 24.24 -7.19 10.35
C VAL A 542 25.24 -6.85 9.25
N GLY A 543 25.83 -5.65 9.32
CA GLY A 543 26.95 -5.26 8.46
C GLY A 543 26.88 -3.88 7.79
N ALA A 544 26.13 -2.91 8.33
CA ALA A 544 26.20 -1.53 7.85
C ALA A 544 27.65 -1.01 7.89
N GLN A 545 28.33 -1.00 6.74
CA GLN A 545 29.65 -0.40 6.62
C GLN A 545 29.48 1.11 6.43
N ARG A 546 30.32 1.89 7.09
CA ARG A 546 30.49 3.32 6.79
C ARG A 546 30.76 3.49 5.28
N ARG A 547 30.28 4.61 4.72
CA ARG A 547 30.53 5.08 3.33
C ARG A 547 31.87 4.55 2.80
N THR A 548 31.83 3.89 1.65
CA THR A 548 33.02 3.29 1.06
C THR A 548 34.02 4.38 0.64
N PRO A 549 35.34 4.11 0.62
CA PRO A 549 36.32 5.08 0.13
C PRO A 549 36.06 5.57 -1.30
N LYS A 550 35.39 4.75 -2.12
CA LYS A 550 35.03 5.09 -3.50
C LYS A 550 33.87 6.09 -3.58
N GLU A 551 32.84 5.92 -2.75
CA GLU A 551 31.74 6.88 -2.65
C GLU A 551 32.21 8.22 -2.11
N VAL A 552 33.07 8.21 -1.09
CA VAL A 552 33.67 9.44 -0.56
C VAL A 552 34.44 10.18 -1.66
N ALA A 553 35.25 9.47 -2.46
CA ALA A 553 35.97 10.06 -3.59
C ALA A 553 35.02 10.62 -4.67
N ALA A 554 33.89 9.96 -4.96
CA ALA A 554 32.90 10.44 -5.91
C ALA A 554 32.17 11.69 -5.40
N MET A 555 31.79 11.73 -4.11
CA MET A 555 31.20 12.91 -3.48
C MET A 555 32.19 14.09 -3.45
N ASP A 556 33.47 13.82 -3.21
CA ASP A 556 34.52 14.84 -3.26
C ASP A 556 34.72 15.37 -4.68
N ALA A 557 34.59 14.53 -5.71
CA ALA A 557 34.58 14.96 -7.10
C ALA A 557 33.39 15.89 -7.41
N VAL A 558 32.18 15.57 -6.93
CA VAL A 558 31.01 16.46 -7.04
C VAL A 558 31.28 17.81 -6.35
N ARG A 559 31.79 17.79 -5.11
CA ARG A 559 32.14 19.01 -4.36
C ARG A 559 33.17 19.86 -5.11
N LEU A 560 34.22 19.23 -5.66
CA LEU A 560 35.28 19.92 -6.37
C LEU A 560 34.78 20.50 -7.70
N ALA A 561 33.95 19.76 -8.44
CA ALA A 561 33.38 20.22 -9.70
C ALA A 561 32.37 21.36 -9.50
N ALA A 562 31.63 21.36 -8.39
CA ALA A 562 30.68 22.42 -8.05
C ALA A 562 31.35 23.72 -7.57
N ARG A 563 32.64 23.67 -7.20
CA ARG A 563 33.44 24.88 -6.93
C ARG A 563 33.71 25.61 -8.23
N HIS A 564 33.21 26.84 -8.28
CA HIS A 564 33.58 27.86 -9.23
C HIS A 564 34.39 28.88 -8.42
N ASP A 565 35.71 28.87 -8.64
CA ASP A 565 36.64 29.90 -8.17
C ASP A 565 36.83 30.94 -9.28
#